data_AF-A0A844TAK6-F1
#
_entry.id   AF-A0A844TAK6-F1
#
_cell.length_a   1.000
_cell.length_b   1.000
_cell.length_c   1.000
_cell.angle_alpha   90.00
_cell.angle_beta   90.00
_cell.angle_gamma   90.00
#
_symmetry.space_group_name_H-M   'P 1'
#
loop_
_entity.id
_entity.type
_entity.pdbx_description
1 polymer ?
#
loop_
_entity_poly.entity_id
_entity_poly.type
_entity_poly.pdbx_seq_one_letter_code
_entity_poly.pdbx_strand_id
1 'polypeptide(L)' 'MPGDDHHLRRIHDEAAAIARQSAHLRDLLTRSFEILKQPVPDTFLGRKTYEPFPSEPGFPRKRES' A
#
# COMPACT_ATOMS: atom_id res chain seq x y z
N MET A 1 41.19 -3.25 29.71
CA MET A 1 41.18 -4.58 29.07
C MET A 1 40.82 -4.38 27.60
N PRO A 2 41.49 -5.01 26.63
CA PRO A 2 41.30 -4.71 25.20
C PRO A 2 39.99 -5.22 24.57
N GLY A 3 39.04 -5.75 25.36
CA GLY A 3 37.77 -6.29 24.85
C GLY A 3 36.62 -5.28 24.75
N ASP A 4 36.63 -4.23 25.59
CA ASP A 4 35.47 -3.33 25.75
C ASP A 4 35.22 -2.45 24.49
N ASP A 5 36.29 -2.05 23.81
CA ASP A 5 36.21 -1.21 22.61
C ASP A 5 35.55 -1.92 21.42
N HIS A 6 35.74 -3.23 21.30
CA HIS A 6 35.13 -4.03 20.24
C HIS A 6 33.63 -4.21 20.46
N HIS A 7 33.20 -4.37 21.72
CA HIS A 7 31.79 -4.47 22.06
C HIS A 7 31.04 -3.16 21.79
N LEU A 8 31.62 -2.01 22.16
CA LEU A 8 31.01 -0.70 21.92
C LEU A 8 30.85 -0.42 20.43
N ARG A 9 31.89 -0.69 19.62
CA ARG A 9 31.83 -0.53 18.15
C ARG A 9 30.72 -1.38 17.54
N ARG A 10 30.62 -2.64 17.95
CA ARG A 10 29.58 -3.55 17.47
C ARG A 10 28.17 -3.06 17.81
N ILE A 11 27.95 -2.58 19.03
CA ILE A 11 26.64 -2.03 19.43
C ILE A 11 26.28 -0.81 18.58
N HIS A 12 27.24 0.08 18.32
CA HIS A 12 27.03 1.22 17.44
C HIS A 12 26.70 0.81 15.99
N ASP A 13 27.39 -0.19 15.45
CA ASP A 13 27.14 -0.70 14.11
C ASP A 13 25.74 -1.33 13.98
N GLU A 14 25.33 -2.10 14.99
CA GLU A 14 23.99 -2.69 15.08
C GLU A 14 22.91 -1.60 15.20
N ALA A 15 23.11 -0.59 16.05
CA ALA A 15 22.20 0.54 16.18
C ALA A 15 22.07 1.32 14.87
N ALA A 16 23.18 1.54 14.16
CA ALA A 16 23.17 2.20 12.85
C ALA A 16 22.45 1.35 11.78
N ALA A 17 22.60 0.02 11.81
CA ALA A 17 21.88 -0.88 10.92
C ALA A 17 20.36 -0.82 11.15
N ILE A 18 19.93 -0.86 12.41
CA ILE A 18 18.51 -0.72 12.80
C ILE A 18 17.97 0.64 12.34
N ALA A 19 18.72 1.72 12.56
CA ALA A 19 18.32 3.06 12.13
C ALA A 19 18.11 3.13 10.62
N ARG A 20 19.03 2.59 9.81
CA ARG A 20 18.91 2.52 8.35
C ARG A 20 17.69 1.72 7.91
N GLN A 21 17.45 0.55 8.51
CA GLN A 21 16.28 -0.27 8.19
C GLN A 21 14.97 0.45 8.55
N SER A 22 14.94 1.11 9.71
CA SER A 22 13.76 1.87 10.14
C SER A 22 13.46 3.05 9.21
N ALA A 23 14.48 3.73 8.68
CA ALA A 23 14.33 4.81 7.72
C ALA A 23 13.78 4.28 6.39
N HIS A 24 14.28 3.14 5.92
CA HIS A 24 13.80 2.51 4.70
C HIS A 24 12.33 2.07 4.80
N LEU A 25 11.93 1.45 5.93
CA LEU A 25 10.54 1.06 6.16
C LEU A 25 9.61 2.28 6.19
N ARG A 26 10.04 3.38 6.82
CA ARG A 26 9.25 4.62 6.82
C ARG A 26 9.06 5.18 5.41
N ASP A 27 10.09 5.19 4.57
CA ASP A 27 9.99 5.62 3.16
C ASP A 27 9.00 4.75 2.37
N LEU A 28 9.06 3.42 2.51
CA LEU A 28 8.11 2.50 1.89
C LEU A 28 6.66 2.73 2.35
N LEU A 29 6.46 2.94 3.65
CA LEU A 29 5.14 3.26 4.21
C LEU A 29 4.63 4.60 3.67
N THR A 30 5.46 5.63 3.64
CA THR A 30 5.10 6.94 3.08
C THR A 30 4.64 6.80 1.63
N ARG A 31 5.41 6.10 0.77
CA ARG A 31 5.03 5.87 -0.63
C ARG A 31 3.72 5.09 -0.76
N SER A 32 3.53 4.06 0.06
CA SER A 32 2.29 3.28 0.09
C SER A 32 1.10 4.14 0.51
N PHE A 33 1.27 5.01 1.51
CA PHE A 33 0.23 5.94 1.93
C PHE A 33 -0.12 6.96 0.85
N GLU A 34 0.86 7.46 0.08
CA GLU A 34 0.55 8.35 -1.04
C GLU A 34 -0.35 7.69 -2.08
N ILE A 35 -0.19 6.40 -2.35
CA ILE A 35 -1.10 5.64 -3.23
C ILE A 35 -2.50 5.54 -2.62
N LEU A 36 -2.59 5.26 -1.31
CA LEU A 36 -3.88 5.13 -0.62
C LEU A 36 -4.63 6.47 -0.46
N LYS A 37 -3.90 7.59 -0.46
CA LYS A 37 -4.48 8.95 -0.47
C LYS A 37 -5.03 9.34 -1.83
N GLN A 38 -4.64 8.67 -2.91
CA GLN A 38 -5.22 8.93 -4.21
C GLN A 38 -6.72 8.65 -4.13
N PRO A 39 -7.55 9.46 -4.82
CA PRO A 39 -8.98 9.20 -4.85
C PRO A 39 -9.19 7.75 -5.29
N VAL A 40 -10.09 7.04 -4.60
CA VAL A 40 -10.51 5.71 -5.02
C VAL A 40 -10.89 5.85 -6.50
N PRO A 41 -10.21 5.13 -7.42
CA PRO A 41 -10.56 5.25 -8.82
C PRO A 41 -12.06 4.94 -8.90
N ASP A 42 -12.86 5.85 -9.49
CA ASP A 42 -14.34 5.78 -9.58
C ASP A 42 -14.83 4.59 -10.44
N THR A 43 -13.93 3.65 -10.68
CA THR A 43 -13.96 2.78 -11.83
C THR A 43 -13.05 1.60 -11.57
N PHE A 44 -13.41 0.69 -10.66
CA PHE A 44 -13.04 -0.70 -10.93
C PHE A 44 -13.67 -1.18 -12.25
N LEU A 45 -14.69 -0.48 -12.79
CA LEU A 45 -15.33 -0.80 -14.07
C LEU A 45 -15.96 0.39 -14.84
N GLY A 46 -15.56 1.65 -14.59
CA GLY A 46 -16.24 2.79 -15.26
C GLY A 46 -17.69 2.98 -14.80
N ARG A 47 -18.09 2.30 -13.72
CA ARG A 47 -19.48 2.11 -13.34
C ARG A 47 -19.72 2.68 -11.96
N LYS A 48 -20.65 3.61 -11.91
CA LYS A 48 -21.30 3.99 -10.67
C LYS A 48 -22.01 2.75 -10.14
N THR A 49 -21.63 2.30 -8.95
CA THR A 49 -22.16 1.07 -8.32
C THR A 49 -23.67 1.12 -8.04
N TYR A 50 -24.27 2.32 -8.08
CA TYR A 50 -25.71 2.54 -8.00
C TYR A 50 -26.42 2.49 -9.36
N GLU A 51 -25.69 2.60 -10.47
CA GLU A 51 -26.28 2.52 -11.80
C GLU A 51 -26.35 1.06 -12.26
N PRO A 52 -27.50 0.61 -12.78
CA PRO A 52 -27.63 -0.73 -13.31
C PRO A 52 -26.63 -0.95 -14.45
N PHE A 53 -26.17 -2.19 -14.60
CA PHE A 53 -25.33 -2.58 -15.73
C PHE A 53 -26.01 -2.14 -17.05
N PRO A 54 -25.31 -1.41 -17.96
CA PRO A 54 -25.85 -1.04 -19.25
C PRO A 54 -26.41 -2.28 -19.92
N SER A 55 -27.71 -2.22 -20.19
CA SER A 55 -28.40 -3.29 -20.90
C SER A 55 -27.90 -3.25 -22.33
N GLU A 56 -27.35 -4.37 -22.81
CA GLU A 56 -27.01 -4.49 -24.23
C GLU A 56 -28.26 -4.20 -25.07
N PRO A 57 -28.17 -3.36 -26.13
CA PRO A 57 -29.28 -3.16 -27.05
C PRO A 57 -29.52 -4.46 -27.82
N GLY A 58 -30.38 -5.33 -27.26
CA GLY A 58 -30.72 -6.61 -27.90
C GLY A 58 -31.29 -7.69 -27.00
N PHE A 59 -31.10 -7.63 -25.68
CA PHE A 59 -31.64 -8.66 -24.78
C PHE A 59 -32.87 -8.18 -24.00
N PRO A 60 -34.09 -8.64 -24.35
CA PRO A 60 -35.25 -8.32 -23.56
C PRO A 60 -35.12 -8.99 -22.19
N ARG A 61 -35.20 -8.19 -21.11
CA ARG A 61 -35.44 -8.72 -19.76
C ARG A 61 -36.75 -9.50 -19.81
N LYS A 62 -36.69 -10.83 -19.77
CA LYS A 62 -37.87 -11.64 -19.46
C LYS A 62 -38.37 -11.18 -18.10
N ARG A 63 -39.52 -10.52 -18.08
CA ARG A 63 -40.31 -10.35 -16.87
C ARG A 63 -40.96 -11.72 -16.65
N GLU A 64 -40.47 -12.45 -15.67
CA GLU A 64 -41.23 -13.58 -15.12
C GLU A 64 -42.41 -13.01 -14.34
N SER A 65 -43.60 -13.48 -14.72
CA SER A 65 -44.89 -13.22 -14.05
C SER A 65 -45.18 -14.32 -13.04
#